data_AF-A0A7Y6PQ55-F1
#
_entry.id   AF-A0A7Y6PQ55-F1
#
_cell.length_a   1.000
_cell.length_b   1.000
_cell.length_c   1.000
_cell.angle_alpha   90.00
_cell.angle_beta   90.00
_cell.angle_gamma   90.00
#
_symmetry.space_group_name_H-M   'P 1'
#
loop_
_entity.id
_entity.type
_entity.pdbx_description
1 polymer ?
#
loop_
_entity_poly.entity_id
_entity_poly.type
_entity_poly.pdbx_seq_one_letter_code
_entity_poly.pdbx_strand_id
1 'polypeptide(L)'
;MATTQRVYDGQGRLRVRDVHPCGHDELARPPRRVTIAHDVPVTAIMSRRLVCADPDLGVSALPALFLGEHIGCLPIIDERGRPQGIVTKSDLVEHLDADATAWTLKTARDVMMPLALTLDERATVAHAASLMTLEDLHHVLIVSCEGSLIGVISAKDIVRWLVDNDELPGKRE
;
A
#
# COMPACT_ATOMS: atom_id res chain seq x y z
N MET A 1 1.74 4.73 16.92
CA MET A 1 0.30 5.05 16.71
C MET A 1 -0.34 3.87 16.00
N ALA A 2 -1.58 3.53 16.35
CA ALA A 2 -2.30 2.39 15.77
C ALA A 2 -2.58 2.61 14.27
N THR A 3 -2.47 1.54 13.47
CA THR A 3 -2.90 1.50 12.07
C THR A 3 -4.28 0.83 12.03
N THR A 4 -5.19 1.36 11.21
CA THR A 4 -6.52 0.75 11.06
C THR A 4 -6.70 0.28 9.62
N GLN A 5 -7.07 -0.99 9.46
CA GLN A 5 -7.45 -1.59 8.19
C GLN A 5 -8.97 -1.48 8.00
N ARG A 6 -9.38 -0.91 6.87
CA ARG A 6 -10.77 -0.90 6.39
C ARG A 6 -10.91 -1.98 5.32
N VAL A 7 -11.52 -3.10 5.67
CA VAL A 7 -11.57 -4.31 4.86
C VAL A 7 -12.97 -4.48 4.28
N TYR A 8 -13.10 -4.54 2.97
CA TYR A 8 -14.36 -4.85 2.28
C TYR A 8 -14.46 -6.36 2.05
N ASP A 9 -15.52 -6.99 2.57
CA ASP A 9 -15.75 -8.43 2.41
C ASP A 9 -16.38 -8.78 1.04
N GLY A 10 -16.54 -10.08 0.76
CA GLY A 10 -17.16 -10.58 -0.48
C GLY A 10 -18.54 -10.01 -0.81
N GLN A 11 -19.26 -9.46 0.19
CA GLN A 11 -20.55 -8.81 0.00
C GLN A 11 -20.47 -7.28 -0.09
N GLY A 12 -19.24 -6.72 -0.15
CA GLY A 12 -18.98 -5.29 -0.16
C GLY A 12 -19.22 -4.60 1.18
N ARG A 13 -19.33 -5.35 2.29
CA ARG A 13 -19.51 -4.76 3.62
C ARG A 13 -18.17 -4.39 4.22
N LEU A 14 -18.10 -3.20 4.81
CA LEU A 14 -16.91 -2.71 5.48
C LEU A 14 -16.76 -3.33 6.88
N ARG A 15 -15.56 -3.84 7.17
CA ARG A 15 -15.10 -4.23 8.50
C ARG A 15 -13.88 -3.40 8.86
N VAL A 16 -13.75 -3.05 10.13
CA VAL A 16 -12.62 -2.28 10.64
C VAL A 16 -11.79 -3.20 11.53
N ARG A 17 -10.48 -3.27 11.27
CA ARG A 17 -9.52 -4.02 12.08
C ARG A 17 -8.41 -3.10 12.55
N ASP A 18 -8.16 -3.09 13.85
CA ASP A 18 -6.98 -2.41 14.40
C ASP A 18 -5.75 -3.33 14.29
N VAL A 19 -4.67 -2.77 13.75
CA VAL A 19 -3.39 -3.44 13.60
C VAL A 19 -2.33 -2.55 14.21
N HIS A 20 -1.57 -3.12 15.13
CA HIS A 20 -0.50 -2.39 15.80
C HIS A 20 0.81 -2.75 15.12
N PRO A 21 1.60 -1.77 14.64
CA PRO A 21 3.01 -2.03 14.33
C PRO A 21 3.69 -2.54 15.60
N CYS A 22 4.64 -3.48 15.47
CA CYS A 22 5.29 -4.07 16.63
C CYS A 22 6.03 -2.95 17.38
N GLY A 23 5.68 -2.73 18.66
CA GLY A 23 6.15 -1.58 19.42
C GLY A 23 7.67 -1.57 19.59
N HIS A 24 8.32 -0.58 18.97
CA HIS A 24 9.66 -0.15 19.34
C HIS A 24 9.66 1.37 19.49
N ASP A 25 10.33 1.77 20.56
CA ASP A 25 10.40 3.10 21.15
C ASP A 25 10.99 4.15 20.19
N GLU A 26 10.62 5.39 20.46
CA GLU A 26 11.00 6.65 19.78
C GLU A 26 10.52 6.84 18.33
N LEU A 27 9.36 7.52 18.22
CA LEU A 27 9.22 8.60 17.23
C LEU A 27 10.26 9.68 17.55
N ALA A 28 11.54 9.40 17.29
CA ALA A 28 12.55 10.44 17.18
C ALA A 28 12.15 11.24 15.94
N ARG A 29 11.64 12.46 16.17
CA ARG A 29 11.51 13.47 15.11
C ARG A 29 12.84 13.45 14.34
N PRO A 30 12.86 13.11 13.04
CA PRO A 30 14.12 12.93 12.33
C PRO A 30 14.93 14.23 12.48
N PRO A 31 16.24 14.12 12.80
CA PRO A 31 17.06 15.31 12.96
C PRO A 31 16.94 16.16 11.70
N ARG A 32 16.80 17.48 11.86
CA ARG A 32 16.81 18.47 10.77
C ARG A 32 18.19 18.57 10.11
N ARG A 33 18.64 17.49 9.50
CA ARG A 33 19.85 17.34 8.71
C ARG A 33 19.53 16.40 7.57
N VAL A 34 20.04 16.73 6.37
CA VAL A 34 19.95 15.98 5.12
C VAL A 34 19.74 14.49 5.40
N THR A 35 18.49 14.05 5.34
CA THR A 35 18.17 12.68 5.72
C THR A 35 18.35 11.81 4.49
N ILE A 36 19.40 10.99 4.49
CA ILE A 36 19.66 10.07 3.38
C ILE A 36 18.56 9.01 3.42
N ALA A 37 17.97 8.68 2.26
CA ALA A 37 16.86 7.72 2.17
C ALA A 37 17.16 6.34 2.80
N HIS A 38 18.44 6.03 3.01
CA HIS A 38 18.92 4.81 3.69
C HIS A 38 18.66 4.80 5.20
N ASP A 39 18.48 5.95 5.85
CA ASP A 39 18.31 6.04 7.30
C ASP A 39 16.84 6.25 7.71
N VAL A 40 15.96 6.53 6.76
CA VAL A 40 14.54 6.75 7.03
C VAL A 40 13.77 5.44 6.94
N PRO A 41 13.14 4.98 8.02
CA PRO A 41 12.29 3.79 7.95
C PRO A 41 11.02 4.10 7.16
N VAL A 42 10.53 3.12 6.40
CA VAL A 42 9.28 3.25 5.62
C VAL A 42 8.09 3.61 6.52
N THR A 43 8.11 3.21 7.79
CA THR A 43 7.07 3.52 8.79
C THR A 43 6.92 5.00 9.10
N ALA A 44 7.93 5.82 8.79
CA ALA A 44 7.89 7.27 8.94
C ALA A 44 7.05 7.96 7.86
N ILE A 45 6.92 7.35 6.67
CA ILE A 45 6.28 7.98 5.50
C ILE A 45 5.15 7.16 4.88
N MET A 46 4.98 5.89 5.27
CA MET A 46 3.92 5.03 4.76
C MET A 46 2.53 5.57 5.12
N SER A 47 1.56 5.33 4.24
CA SER A 47 0.15 5.56 4.55
C SER A 47 -0.34 4.49 5.52
N ARG A 48 -0.93 4.93 6.63
CA ARG A 48 -1.58 4.08 7.64
C ARG A 48 -3.10 3.97 7.47
N ARG A 49 -3.68 4.74 6.54
CA ARG A 49 -5.09 4.62 6.19
C ARG A 49 -5.24 3.53 5.14
N LEU A 50 -5.31 2.29 5.60
CA LEU A 50 -5.37 1.11 4.74
C LEU A 50 -6.80 0.83 4.32
N VAL A 51 -7.05 0.84 3.02
CA VAL A 51 -8.26 0.28 2.43
C VAL A 51 -7.86 -1.04 1.80
N CYS A 52 -8.51 -2.13 2.19
CA CYS A 52 -8.19 -3.48 1.75
C CYS A 52 -9.47 -4.19 1.33
N ALA A 53 -9.32 -5.30 0.60
CA ALA A 53 -10.42 -6.19 0.26
C ALA A 53 -10.09 -7.64 0.59
N ASP A 54 -11.15 -8.40 0.81
CA ASP A 54 -11.11 -9.85 0.85
C ASP A 54 -10.90 -10.42 -0.58
N PRO A 55 -10.20 -11.56 -0.73
CA PRO A 55 -10.00 -12.20 -2.04
C PRO A 55 -11.29 -12.50 -2.81
N ASP A 56 -12.40 -12.74 -2.12
CA ASP A 56 -13.66 -13.14 -2.74
C ASP A 56 -14.54 -11.92 -3.09
N LEU A 57 -14.04 -10.69 -2.90
CA LEU A 57 -14.72 -9.47 -3.33
C LEU A 57 -14.96 -9.49 -4.83
N GLY A 58 -16.21 -9.34 -5.26
CA GLY A 58 -16.57 -9.25 -6.67
C GLY A 58 -15.89 -8.07 -7.36
N VAL A 59 -15.33 -8.31 -8.56
CA VAL A 59 -14.57 -7.31 -9.32
C VAL A 59 -15.40 -6.07 -9.66
N SER A 60 -16.71 -6.22 -9.81
CA SER A 60 -17.65 -5.12 -10.07
C SER A 60 -17.65 -4.02 -8.99
N ALA A 61 -17.25 -4.33 -7.76
CA ALA A 61 -17.14 -3.36 -6.67
C ALA A 61 -15.86 -2.53 -6.72
N LEU A 62 -14.81 -3.02 -7.39
CA LEU A 62 -13.47 -2.42 -7.37
C LEU A 62 -13.43 -0.98 -7.91
N PRO A 63 -14.05 -0.64 -9.07
CA PRO A 63 -14.03 0.73 -9.58
C PRO A 63 -14.61 1.75 -8.61
N ALA A 64 -15.71 1.39 -7.93
CA ALA A 64 -16.35 2.24 -6.94
C ALA A 64 -15.45 2.47 -5.72
N LEU A 65 -14.70 1.45 -5.28
CA LEU A 65 -13.73 1.58 -4.20
C LEU A 65 -12.55 2.49 -4.61
N PHE A 66 -11.96 2.28 -5.79
CA PHE A 66 -10.87 3.12 -6.28
C PHE A 66 -11.25 4.59 -6.38
N LEU A 67 -12.48 4.87 -6.85
CA LEU A 67 -12.97 6.24 -7.01
C LEU A 67 -13.39 6.86 -5.67
N GLY A 68 -14.18 6.14 -4.88
CA GLY A 68 -14.77 6.64 -3.63
C GLY A 68 -13.76 6.80 -2.50
N GLU A 69 -12.74 5.94 -2.43
CA GLU A 69 -11.68 6.03 -1.42
C GLU A 69 -10.44 6.78 -1.90
N HIS A 70 -10.43 7.23 -3.16
CA HIS A 70 -9.30 7.92 -3.80
C HIS A 70 -7.97 7.16 -3.70
N ILE A 71 -8.02 5.83 -3.86
CA ILE A 71 -6.85 4.96 -3.76
C ILE A 71 -6.27 4.65 -5.14
N GLY A 72 -4.95 4.40 -5.19
CA GLY A 72 -4.22 3.99 -6.39
C GLY A 72 -4.02 2.47 -6.47
N CYS A 73 -4.08 1.80 -5.34
CA CYS A 73 -3.98 0.35 -5.20
C CYS A 73 -4.92 -0.15 -4.09
N LEU A 74 -5.31 -1.40 -4.18
CA LEU A 74 -6.16 -2.10 -3.22
C LEU A 74 -5.46 -3.41 -2.81
N PRO A 75 -4.83 -3.47 -1.64
CA PRO A 75 -4.29 -4.71 -1.08
C PRO A 75 -5.41 -5.72 -0.83
N ILE A 76 -5.20 -6.95 -1.30
CA ILE A 76 -6.05 -8.10 -1.01
C ILE A 76 -5.46 -8.85 0.16
N ILE A 77 -6.22 -9.02 1.24
CA ILE A 77 -5.73 -9.61 2.48
C ILE A 77 -6.59 -10.80 2.89
N ASP A 78 -5.99 -11.78 3.57
CA ASP A 78 -6.71 -12.90 4.15
C ASP A 78 -7.41 -12.53 5.47
N GLU A 79 -8.11 -13.51 6.05
CA GLU A 79 -8.79 -13.39 7.33
C GLU A 79 -7.86 -13.03 8.49
N ARG A 80 -6.54 -13.26 8.37
CA ARG A 80 -5.52 -12.89 9.37
C ARG A 80 -4.90 -11.53 9.09
N GLY A 81 -5.30 -10.87 8.01
CA GLY A 81 -4.79 -9.57 7.59
C GLY A 81 -3.45 -9.62 6.90
N ARG A 82 -3.06 -10.80 6.43
CA ARG A 82 -1.85 -10.99 5.64
C ARG A 82 -2.16 -10.71 4.18
N PRO A 83 -1.32 -9.93 3.49
CA PRO A 83 -1.52 -9.69 2.07
C PRO A 83 -1.41 -10.98 1.26
N GLN A 84 -2.28 -11.12 0.27
CA GLN A 84 -2.36 -12.23 -0.69
C GLN A 84 -2.08 -11.74 -2.12
N GLY A 85 -2.34 -10.46 -2.38
CA GLY A 85 -2.06 -9.80 -3.65
C GLY A 85 -2.38 -8.31 -3.59
N ILE A 86 -2.24 -7.66 -4.73
CA ILE A 86 -2.62 -6.26 -4.91
C ILE A 86 -3.43 -6.14 -6.19
N VAL A 87 -4.44 -5.28 -6.15
CA VAL A 87 -5.14 -4.83 -7.36
C VAL A 87 -4.83 -3.36 -7.59
N THR A 88 -4.48 -3.01 -8.82
CA THR A 88 -4.29 -1.63 -9.27
C THR A 88 -5.31 -1.26 -10.35
N LYS A 89 -5.35 0.03 -10.71
CA LYS A 89 -6.20 0.49 -11.81
C LYS A 89 -5.78 -0.12 -13.15
N SER A 90 -4.50 -0.41 -13.34
CA SER A 90 -3.99 -1.04 -14.56
C SER A 90 -4.52 -2.46 -14.69
N ASP A 91 -4.52 -3.22 -13.60
CA ASP A 91 -5.04 -4.60 -13.57
C ASP A 91 -6.51 -4.66 -13.99
N LEU A 92 -7.31 -3.66 -13.59
CA LEU A 92 -8.70 -3.55 -14.02
C LEU A 92 -8.83 -3.37 -15.53
N VAL A 93 -7.96 -2.58 -16.15
CA VAL A 93 -7.95 -2.34 -17.60
C VAL A 93 -7.45 -3.56 -18.35
N GLU A 94 -6.46 -4.27 -17.82
CA GLU A 94 -5.90 -5.48 -18.44
C GLU A 94 -6.88 -6.66 -18.43
N HIS A 95 -7.69 -6.78 -17.37
CA HIS A 95 -8.67 -7.86 -17.23
C HIS A 95 -10.06 -7.48 -17.76
N LEU A 96 -10.19 -6.31 -18.39
CA LEU A 96 -11.44 -5.79 -18.94
C LEU A 96 -11.77 -6.56 -20.22
N ASP A 97 -12.54 -7.63 -20.07
CA ASP A 97 -12.98 -8.46 -21.19
C ASP A 97 -14.13 -7.80 -21.97
N ALA A 98 -14.22 -8.08 -23.27
CA ALA A 98 -15.35 -7.66 -24.11
C ALA A 98 -16.68 -8.32 -23.70
N ASP A 99 -16.63 -9.47 -23.02
CA ASP A 99 -17.79 -10.14 -22.45
C ASP A 99 -18.04 -9.68 -21.01
N ALA A 100 -19.01 -8.77 -20.87
CA ALA A 100 -19.41 -8.21 -19.58
C ALA A 100 -19.93 -9.28 -18.59
N THR A 101 -20.41 -10.43 -19.08
CA THR A 101 -20.92 -11.51 -18.21
C THR A 101 -19.79 -12.18 -17.46
N ALA A 102 -18.68 -12.48 -18.15
CA ALA A 102 -17.50 -13.10 -17.55
C ALA A 102 -16.87 -12.18 -16.49
N TRP A 103 -16.83 -10.87 -16.75
CA TRP A 103 -16.34 -9.88 -15.80
C TRP A 103 -17.10 -9.89 -14.46
N THR A 104 -18.43 -10.00 -14.50
CA THR A 104 -19.26 -9.98 -13.27
C THR A 104 -19.08 -11.21 -12.37
N LEU A 105 -18.51 -12.30 -12.89
CA LEU A 105 -18.26 -13.53 -12.14
C LEU A 105 -16.86 -13.57 -11.52
N LYS A 106 -15.94 -12.68 -11.93
CA LYS A 106 -14.59 -12.62 -11.39
C LYS A 106 -14.57 -12.01 -9.99
N THR A 107 -13.63 -12.48 -9.19
CA THR A 107 -13.30 -11.97 -7.86
C THR A 107 -11.98 -11.22 -7.87
N ALA A 108 -11.70 -10.48 -6.79
CA ALA A 108 -10.44 -9.78 -6.62
C ALA A 108 -9.24 -10.74 -6.73
N ARG A 109 -9.39 -11.98 -6.25
CA ARG A 109 -8.39 -13.05 -6.41
C ARG A 109 -8.06 -13.36 -7.88
N ASP A 110 -9.04 -13.28 -8.78
CA ASP A 110 -8.87 -13.64 -10.19
C ASP A 110 -8.15 -12.57 -11.00
N VAL A 111 -8.16 -11.32 -10.54
CA VAL A 111 -7.58 -10.16 -11.23
C VAL A 111 -6.39 -9.55 -10.50
N MET A 112 -6.14 -9.94 -9.25
CA MET A 112 -5.00 -9.43 -8.48
C MET A 112 -3.69 -9.91 -9.08
N MET A 113 -2.69 -9.04 -9.03
CA MET A 113 -1.32 -9.48 -9.12
C MET A 113 -0.97 -10.23 -7.83
N PRO A 114 -0.57 -11.52 -7.91
CA PRO A 114 -0.21 -12.30 -6.72
C PRO A 114 0.98 -11.66 -6.01
N LEU A 115 0.94 -11.68 -4.68
CA LEU A 115 1.92 -10.98 -3.86
C LEU A 115 3.32 -11.59 -3.98
N ALA A 116 4.18 -10.95 -4.77
CA ALA A 116 5.60 -11.28 -4.79
C ALA A 116 6.44 -10.40 -3.85
N LEU A 117 5.99 -9.17 -3.53
CA LEU A 117 6.89 -8.13 -3.04
C LEU A 117 6.29 -7.30 -1.89
N THR A 118 6.78 -7.56 -0.68
CA THR A 118 6.51 -6.77 0.53
C THR A 118 7.80 -6.36 1.20
N LEU A 119 7.76 -5.27 1.95
CA LEU A 119 8.83 -4.90 2.87
C LEU A 119 8.36 -5.01 4.31
N ASP A 120 9.28 -5.35 5.21
CA ASP A 120 9.01 -5.31 6.63
C ASP A 120 9.06 -3.85 7.15
N GLU A 121 8.49 -3.64 8.33
CA GLU A 121 8.38 -2.31 8.95
C GLU A 121 9.72 -1.63 9.28
N ARG A 122 10.84 -2.37 9.26
CA ARG A 122 12.20 -1.85 9.48
C ARG A 122 12.91 -1.49 8.19
N ALA A 123 12.32 -1.81 7.04
CA ALA A 123 12.88 -1.42 5.75
C ALA A 123 12.95 0.10 5.61
N THR A 124 13.84 0.56 4.73
CA THR A 124 14.14 1.98 4.55
C THR A 124 13.43 2.52 3.31
N VAL A 125 13.32 3.85 3.21
CA VAL A 125 12.80 4.51 2.00
C VAL A 125 13.62 4.11 0.77
N ALA A 126 14.93 3.97 0.92
CA ALA A 126 15.79 3.46 -0.14
C ALA A 126 15.42 2.03 -0.56
N HIS A 127 15.17 1.11 0.36
CA HIS A 127 14.70 -0.25 0.01
C HIS A 127 13.39 -0.21 -0.78
N ALA A 128 12.43 0.63 -0.36
CA ALA A 128 11.18 0.80 -1.09
C ALA A 128 11.39 1.35 -2.50
N ALA A 129 12.22 2.39 -2.66
CA ALA A 129 12.56 2.97 -3.95
C ALA A 129 13.28 1.98 -4.88
N SER A 130 14.22 1.21 -4.34
CA SER A 130 14.93 0.17 -5.10
C SER A 130 13.97 -0.90 -5.58
N LEU A 131 13.08 -1.38 -4.71
CA LEU A 131 12.09 -2.39 -5.06
C LEU A 131 11.11 -1.89 -6.13
N MET A 132 10.62 -0.65 -5.99
CA MET A 132 9.77 0.00 -7.01
C MET A 132 10.46 0.10 -8.36
N THR A 133 11.76 0.39 -8.38
CA THR A 133 12.52 0.58 -9.63
C THR A 133 12.85 -0.74 -10.31
N LEU A 134 13.29 -1.74 -9.53
CA LEU A 134 13.73 -3.03 -10.06
C LEU A 134 12.55 -3.86 -10.59
N GLU A 135 11.40 -3.71 -9.95
CA GLU A 135 10.22 -4.56 -10.19
C GLU A 135 9.09 -3.80 -10.91
N ASP A 136 9.38 -2.58 -11.40
CA ASP A 136 8.44 -1.68 -12.07
C ASP A 136 7.11 -1.47 -11.31
N LEU A 137 7.23 -1.31 -9.98
CA LEU A 137 6.09 -1.14 -9.08
C LEU A 137 5.92 0.31 -8.67
N HIS A 138 4.67 0.73 -8.53
CA HIS A 138 4.34 2.05 -7.99
C HIS A 138 3.97 2.04 -6.50
N HIS A 139 3.68 0.86 -5.94
CA HIS A 139 3.25 0.68 -4.56
C HIS A 139 3.92 -0.54 -3.96
N VAL A 140 4.35 -0.42 -2.71
CA VAL A 140 4.92 -1.51 -1.92
C VAL A 140 4.10 -1.66 -0.64
N LEU A 141 3.73 -2.90 -0.32
CA LEU A 141 3.03 -3.23 0.91
C LEU A 141 4.03 -3.39 2.06
N ILE A 142 3.74 -2.76 3.19
CA ILE A 142 4.55 -2.84 4.40
C ILE A 142 3.86 -3.78 5.39
N VAL A 143 4.59 -4.80 5.83
CA VAL A 143 4.09 -5.81 6.78
C VAL A 143 4.78 -5.70 8.13
N SER A 144 4.03 -6.02 9.18
CA SER A 144 4.56 -6.17 10.55
C SER A 144 5.42 -7.42 10.66
N CYS A 145 6.10 -7.54 11.80
CA CYS A 145 6.83 -8.74 12.19
C CYS A 145 5.97 -10.04 12.17
N GLU A 146 4.64 -9.93 12.31
CA GLU A 146 3.69 -11.06 12.29
C GLU A 146 3.12 -11.38 10.89
N GLY A 147 3.53 -10.59 9.88
CA GLY A 147 3.10 -10.70 8.49
C GLY A 147 1.80 -9.98 8.16
N SER A 148 1.18 -9.28 9.12
CA SER A 148 -0.03 -8.48 8.87
C SER A 148 0.33 -7.16 8.18
N LEU A 149 -0.49 -6.74 7.22
CA LEU A 149 -0.31 -5.48 6.51
C LEU A 149 -0.48 -4.27 7.44
N ILE A 150 0.52 -3.40 7.52
CA ILE A 150 0.51 -2.22 8.40
C ILE A 150 0.66 -0.89 7.66
N GLY A 151 0.98 -0.92 6.37
CA GLY A 151 1.12 0.28 5.57
C GLY A 151 1.22 -0.01 4.09
N VAL A 152 1.04 1.05 3.31
CA VAL A 152 1.39 1.08 1.89
C VAL A 152 2.27 2.30 1.67
N ILE A 153 3.34 2.13 0.90
CA ILE A 153 4.17 3.23 0.42
C ILE A 153 4.06 3.29 -1.10
N SER A 154 3.82 4.48 -1.64
CA SER A 154 3.83 4.72 -3.08
C SER A 154 5.02 5.56 -3.51
N ALA A 155 5.37 5.52 -4.79
CA ALA A 155 6.39 6.43 -5.35
C ALA A 155 6.03 7.91 -5.06
N LYS A 156 4.73 8.24 -5.05
CA LYS A 156 4.24 9.58 -4.70
C LYS A 156 4.55 9.98 -3.26
N ASP A 157 4.49 9.04 -2.32
CA ASP A 157 4.81 9.31 -0.91
C ASP A 157 6.31 9.57 -0.73
N ILE A 158 7.16 8.87 -1.48
CA ILE A 158 8.61 9.12 -1.53
C ILE A 158 8.90 10.52 -2.11
N VAL A 159 8.26 10.87 -3.23
CA VAL A 159 8.43 12.21 -3.85
C VAL A 159 7.97 13.32 -2.90
N ARG A 160 6.82 13.15 -2.24
CA ARG A 160 6.33 14.12 -1.23
C ARG A 160 7.31 14.24 -0.08
N TRP A 161 7.78 13.11 0.46
CA TRP A 161 8.77 13.10 1.53
C TRP A 161 10.06 13.82 1.12
N LEU A 162 10.56 13.59 -0.09
CA LEU A 162 11.72 14.31 -0.62
C LEU A 162 11.46 15.82 -0.64
N VAL A 163 10.34 16.30 -1.18
CA VAL A 163 10.02 17.74 -1.20
C VAL A 163 9.92 18.35 0.21
N ASP A 164 9.38 17.61 1.17
CA ASP A 164 9.21 18.09 2.55
C ASP A 164 10.51 18.06 3.37
N ASN A 165 11.53 17.30 2.94
CA ASN A 165 12.79 17.08 3.66
C ASN A 165 14.04 17.55 2.91
N ASP A 166 13.90 17.97 1.66
CA ASP A 166 14.95 18.56 0.85
C ASP A 166 14.93 20.09 1.01
N GLU A 167 15.95 20.65 1.65
CA GLU A 167 16.39 22.00 1.29
C GLU A 167 17.00 21.90 -0.10
N LEU A 168 16.18 22.07 -1.15
CA LEU A 168 16.66 22.10 -2.53
C LEU A 168 17.93 22.97 -2.61
N PRO A 169 19.08 22.43 -3.05
CA PRO A 169 20.31 23.22 -3.19
C PRO A 169 20.12 24.20 -4.36
N GLY A 170 19.53 25.37 -4.10
CA GLY A 170 19.17 26.28 -5.19
C GLY A 170 18.34 27.51 -4.85
N LYS A 171 18.52 28.14 -3.68
CA LYS A 171 18.22 29.58 -3.52
C LYS A 171 19.24 30.23 -2.60
N ARG A 172 20.38 30.61 -3.17
CA ARG A 172 21.16 31.76 -2.68
C ARG A 172 20.92 32.88 -3.68
N GLU A 173 20.06 33.82 -3.31
CA GLU A 173 20.10 35.20 -3.85
C GLU A 173 21.09 36.01 -3.01
#